data_AF-A0A166S3T5-F1
#
_entry.id   AF-A0A166S3T5-F1
#
_cell.length_a   1.000
_cell.length_b   1.000
_cell.length_c   1.000
_cell.angle_alpha   90.00
_cell.angle_beta   90.00
_cell.angle_gamma   90.00
#
_symmetry.space_group_name_H-M   'P 1'
#
loop_
_entity.id
_entity.type
_entity.pdbx_description
1 polymer ?
#
loop_
_entity_poly.entity_id
_entity_poly.type
_entity_poly.pdbx_seq_one_letter_code
_entity_poly.pdbx_strand_id
1 'polypeptide(L)'
;MIRALVPVQSSIFELDGRSSGADAMLEDIELIPGVALGDILAEELDADVPFGSVVIIRSAEAFTDVSHAVGEALGEILLSVIGRGLFPLADEDNVLYLVGLAYHRAAQSPKLARLGLVPDAFRAGLSGVLAQYWSLPETTTDIFAAGPSAEVLPMQLSELQGRGTAGLSLAAMTSFDAPPTFCQWTLRLKTLAARRQGRRSVPVPHGNVGIS
;
A
#
# COMPACT_ATOMS: atom_id res chain seq x y z
N MET A 1 9.63 12.52 1.73
CA MET A 1 9.69 11.32 0.88
C MET A 1 8.33 10.67 0.68
N ILE A 2 7.60 10.29 1.74
CA ILE A 2 6.27 9.65 1.64
C ILE A 2 5.25 10.46 0.82
N ARG A 3 5.24 11.80 0.92
CA ARG A 3 4.39 12.70 0.10
C ARG A 3 4.63 12.63 -1.41
N ALA A 4 5.75 12.07 -1.85
CA ALA A 4 6.04 11.84 -3.28
C ALA A 4 5.53 10.47 -3.77
N LEU A 5 5.18 9.57 -2.84
CA LEU A 5 4.69 8.22 -3.08
C LEU A 5 3.16 8.17 -2.94
N VAL A 6 2.63 8.76 -1.87
CA VAL A 6 1.20 8.76 -1.55
C VAL A 6 0.64 10.16 -1.85
N PRO A 7 -0.45 10.28 -2.64
CA PRO A 7 -0.98 11.58 -3.05
C PRO A 7 -1.82 12.27 -1.95
N VAL A 8 -2.25 11.48 -0.96
CA VAL A 8 -3.06 11.93 0.18
C VAL A 8 -2.20 12.79 1.12
N GLN A 9 -2.82 13.79 1.76
CA GLN A 9 -2.14 14.58 2.79
C GLN A 9 -1.68 13.68 3.94
N SER A 10 -0.54 14.03 4.55
CA SER A 10 0.00 13.31 5.70
C SER A 10 0.41 14.26 6.81
N SER A 11 -0.10 13.99 8.01
CA SER A 11 0.31 14.61 9.28
C SER A 11 1.31 13.68 9.95
N ILE A 12 2.49 14.20 10.31
CA ILE A 12 3.60 13.40 10.84
C ILE A 12 3.82 13.83 12.29
N PHE A 13 3.72 12.88 13.21
CA PHE A 13 3.93 13.07 14.63
C PHE A 13 5.16 12.30 15.09
N GLU A 14 5.95 12.93 15.93
CA GLU A 14 7.14 12.33 16.52
C GLU A 14 6.90 12.04 18.00
N LEU A 15 7.20 10.82 18.42
CA LEU A 15 7.13 10.39 19.81
C LEU A 15 8.54 10.27 20.39
N ASP A 16 8.72 10.85 21.58
CA ASP A 16 9.90 10.64 22.41
C ASP A 16 9.78 9.27 23.10
N GLY A 17 10.47 8.25 22.59
CA GLY A 17 10.47 6.93 23.21
C GLY A 17 11.02 5.78 22.36
N ARG A 18 11.17 4.61 22.99
CA ARG A 18 11.74 3.36 22.44
C ARG A 18 10.85 2.64 21.41
N SER A 19 9.97 3.34 20.71
CA SER A 19 9.30 2.74 19.54
C SER A 19 10.36 2.58 18.44
N SER A 20 10.46 1.38 17.86
CA SER A 20 11.49 1.08 16.85
C SER A 20 11.04 1.33 15.42
N GLY A 21 9.84 1.88 15.19
CA GLY A 21 9.23 1.94 13.86
C GLY A 21 8.42 3.20 13.57
N ALA A 22 7.93 3.28 12.33
CA ALA A 22 6.96 4.27 11.88
C ALA A 22 5.62 3.58 11.61
N ASP A 23 4.58 3.99 12.33
CA ASP A 23 3.22 3.49 12.16
C ASP A 23 2.43 4.47 11.27
N ALA A 24 1.73 3.95 10.26
CA ALA A 24 0.85 4.76 9.43
C ALA A 24 -0.61 4.33 9.63
N MET A 25 -1.44 5.28 10.03
CA MET A 25 -2.84 5.08 10.37
C MET A 25 -3.71 6.10 9.64
N LEU A 26 -5.00 5.84 9.51
CA LEU A 26 -5.94 6.83 9.00
C LEU A 26 -6.40 7.72 10.15
N GLU A 27 -6.68 8.98 9.85
CA GLU A 27 -7.26 9.89 10.86
C GLU A 27 -8.64 9.40 11.34
N ASP A 28 -9.40 8.71 10.48
CA ASP A 28 -10.74 8.18 10.78
C ASP A 28 -10.74 6.85 11.54
N ILE A 29 -9.57 6.35 11.97
CA ILE A 29 -9.51 5.11 12.76
C ILE A 29 -10.00 5.36 14.19
N GLU A 30 -10.93 4.53 14.64
CA GLU A 30 -11.52 4.62 15.96
C GLU A 30 -10.63 3.91 16.98
N LEU A 31 -9.87 4.68 17.77
CA LEU A 31 -9.01 4.14 18.83
C LEU A 31 -9.79 3.84 20.12
N ILE A 32 -10.84 4.63 20.36
CA ILE A 32 -11.75 4.50 21.50
C ILE A 32 -13.18 4.58 20.93
N PRO A 33 -14.15 3.80 21.46
CA PRO A 33 -15.51 3.84 20.97
C PRO A 33 -16.08 5.26 20.84
N GLY A 34 -16.45 5.64 19.62
CA GLY A 34 -17.02 6.93 19.23
C GLY A 34 -16.00 8.04 18.94
N VAL A 35 -14.69 7.79 19.01
CA VAL A 35 -13.66 8.84 18.88
C VAL A 35 -12.59 8.44 17.86
N ALA A 36 -12.44 9.23 16.81
CA ALA A 36 -11.43 9.03 15.77
C ALA A 36 -10.05 9.50 16.23
N LEU A 37 -8.98 8.94 15.65
CA LEU A 37 -7.60 9.36 15.90
C LEU A 37 -7.41 10.85 15.61
N GLY A 38 -7.98 11.36 14.51
CA GLY A 38 -7.93 12.78 14.16
C GLY A 38 -8.49 13.67 15.27
N ASP A 39 -9.62 13.28 15.86
CA ASP A 39 -10.25 14.01 16.98
C ASP A 39 -9.36 13.97 18.22
N ILE A 40 -8.80 12.81 18.58
CA ILE A 40 -7.89 12.69 19.72
C ILE A 40 -6.67 13.61 19.55
N LEU A 41 -6.07 13.63 18.36
CA LEU A 41 -4.90 14.45 18.08
C LEU A 41 -5.24 15.95 18.10
N ALA A 42 -6.40 16.33 17.57
CA ALA A 42 -6.86 17.71 17.59
C ALA A 42 -7.17 18.19 19.03
N GLU A 43 -7.85 17.37 19.83
CA GLU A 43 -8.26 17.74 21.19
C GLU A 43 -7.11 17.69 22.20
N GLU A 44 -6.28 16.65 22.17
CA GLU A 44 -5.25 16.42 23.19
C GLU A 44 -3.92 17.10 22.87
N LEU A 45 -3.60 17.29 21.59
CA LEU A 45 -2.30 17.83 21.15
C LEU A 45 -2.40 19.17 20.41
N ASP A 46 -3.61 19.75 20.28
CA ASP A 46 -3.88 20.97 19.51
C ASP A 46 -3.33 20.86 18.07
N ALA A 47 -3.42 19.65 17.49
CA ALA A 47 -2.83 19.35 16.20
C ALA A 47 -3.84 19.50 15.06
N ASP A 48 -3.39 20.11 13.95
CA ASP A 48 -4.18 20.15 12.72
C ASP A 48 -4.03 18.82 11.96
N VAL A 49 -5.08 18.01 12.00
CA VAL A 49 -5.19 16.74 11.26
C VAL A 49 -6.27 16.88 10.19
N PRO A 50 -5.91 17.09 8.91
CA PRO A 50 -6.88 17.26 7.86
C PRO A 50 -7.75 16.02 7.67
N PHE A 51 -9.04 16.23 7.40
CA PHE A 51 -9.98 15.16 7.11
C PHE A 51 -9.53 14.29 5.92
N GLY A 52 -9.64 12.97 6.09
CA GLY A 52 -9.24 11.97 5.13
C GLY A 52 -7.73 11.91 4.88
N SER A 53 -6.92 12.39 5.81
CA SER A 53 -5.45 12.31 5.76
C SER A 53 -4.92 10.98 6.32
N VAL A 54 -3.63 10.75 6.12
CA VAL A 54 -2.87 9.69 6.78
C VAL A 54 -2.07 10.30 7.93
N VAL A 55 -2.20 9.72 9.12
CA VAL A 55 -1.38 10.04 10.28
C VAL A 55 -0.19 9.09 10.28
N ILE A 56 1.03 9.64 10.34
CA ILE A 56 2.26 8.86 10.49
C ILE A 56 2.86 9.19 11.84
N ILE A 57 2.94 8.20 12.72
CA ILE A 57 3.56 8.31 14.03
C ILE A 57 4.93 7.65 13.95
N ARG A 58 5.97 8.32 14.42
CA ARG A 58 7.35 7.81 14.37
C ARG A 58 8.08 8.06 15.68
N SER A 59 9.06 7.23 16.01
CA SER A 59 10.05 7.60 17.03
C SER A 59 11.11 8.54 16.45
N ALA A 60 11.61 9.46 17.29
CA ALA A 60 12.78 10.27 16.96
C ALA A 60 14.03 9.43 16.63
N GLU A 61 14.12 8.21 17.19
CA GLU A 61 15.23 7.28 16.97
C GLU A 61 15.02 6.35 15.75
N ALA A 62 13.84 6.38 15.12
CA ALA A 62 13.48 5.47 14.02
C ALA A 62 14.25 5.72 12.70
N PHE A 63 15.14 6.71 12.64
CA PHE A 63 15.82 7.14 11.41
C PHE A 63 17.22 6.58 11.18
N THR A 64 17.52 5.37 11.67
CA THR A 64 18.71 4.65 11.18
C THR A 64 18.57 4.31 9.68
N ASP A 65 17.36 4.05 9.18
CA ASP A 65 17.07 3.90 7.74
C ASP A 65 15.71 4.50 7.33
N VAL A 66 15.73 5.75 6.86
CA VAL A 66 14.53 6.48 6.39
C VAL A 66 13.82 5.75 5.24
N SER A 67 14.56 5.06 4.37
CA SER A 67 13.96 4.41 3.19
C SER A 67 13.17 3.18 3.60
N HIS A 68 13.71 2.40 4.56
CA HIS A 68 13.01 1.28 5.18
C HIS A 68 11.70 1.72 5.84
N ALA A 69 11.75 2.73 6.71
CA ALA A 69 10.58 3.25 7.41
C ALA A 69 9.50 3.79 6.44
N VAL A 70 9.90 4.39 5.32
CA VAL A 70 8.95 4.80 4.26
C VAL A 70 8.32 3.61 3.55
N GLY A 71 9.06 2.50 3.40
CA GLY A 71 8.53 1.24 2.89
C GLY A 71 7.48 0.63 3.82
N GLU A 72 7.76 0.58 5.13
CA GLU A 72 6.84 0.10 6.16
C GLU A 72 5.57 0.94 6.20
N ALA A 73 5.71 2.27 6.33
CA ALA A 73 4.57 3.19 6.36
C ALA A 73 3.70 3.04 5.10
N LEU A 74 4.31 2.84 3.93
CA LEU A 74 3.55 2.58 2.71
C LEU A 74 2.82 1.23 2.78
N GLY A 75 3.45 0.19 3.31
CA GLY A 75 2.82 -1.12 3.55
C GLY A 75 1.55 -0.99 4.37
N GLU A 76 1.62 -0.32 5.52
CA GLU A 76 0.48 -0.08 6.42
C GLU A 76 -0.64 0.73 5.74
N ILE A 77 -0.26 1.75 4.97
CA ILE A 77 -1.20 2.53 4.15
C ILE A 77 -1.92 1.63 3.14
N LEU A 78 -1.22 0.70 2.48
CA LEU A 78 -1.82 -0.24 1.52
C LEU A 78 -2.71 -1.27 2.20
N LEU A 79 -2.34 -1.76 3.39
CA LEU A 79 -3.22 -2.63 4.17
C LEU A 79 -4.49 -1.90 4.61
N SER A 80 -4.38 -0.62 4.99
CA SER A 80 -5.53 0.23 5.27
C SER A 80 -6.44 0.43 4.05
N VAL A 81 -5.89 0.49 2.83
CA VAL A 81 -6.67 0.53 1.58
C VAL A 81 -7.51 -0.75 1.42
N ILE A 82 -6.90 -1.92 1.66
CA ILE A 82 -7.57 -3.23 1.52
C ILE A 82 -8.61 -3.42 2.63
N GLY A 83 -8.25 -3.11 3.88
CA GLY A 83 -9.10 -3.28 5.06
C GLY A 83 -10.42 -2.50 5.04
N ARG A 84 -10.59 -1.54 4.14
CA ARG A 84 -11.88 -0.84 3.92
C ARG A 84 -12.95 -1.69 3.22
N GLY A 85 -12.63 -2.91 2.78
CA GLY A 85 -13.60 -3.84 2.20
C GLY A 85 -14.19 -3.36 0.87
N LEU A 86 -13.47 -2.51 0.14
CA LEU A 86 -13.92 -1.96 -1.14
C LEU A 86 -13.65 -2.89 -2.33
N PHE A 87 -12.84 -3.94 -2.12
CA PHE A 87 -12.48 -4.95 -3.10
C PHE A 87 -13.19 -6.27 -2.77
N PRO A 88 -13.58 -7.08 -3.77
CA PRO A 88 -14.01 -8.45 -3.49
C PRO A 88 -12.87 -9.23 -2.81
N LEU A 89 -13.18 -10.02 -1.77
CA LEU A 89 -12.19 -10.78 -1.02
C LEU A 89 -11.28 -11.65 -1.92
N ALA A 90 -11.86 -12.26 -2.96
CA ALA A 90 -11.12 -13.08 -3.93
C ALA A 90 -10.06 -12.31 -4.75
N ASP A 91 -10.11 -10.97 -4.73
CA ASP A 91 -9.24 -10.09 -5.49
C ASP A 91 -8.29 -9.26 -4.63
N GLU A 92 -8.47 -9.23 -3.30
CA GLU A 92 -7.69 -8.38 -2.38
C GLU A 92 -6.19 -8.62 -2.52
N ASP A 93 -5.76 -9.88 -2.46
CA ASP A 93 -4.36 -10.28 -2.62
C ASP A 93 -3.78 -9.86 -3.97
N ASN A 94 -4.56 -10.05 -5.04
CA ASN A 94 -4.14 -9.67 -6.39
C ASN A 94 -3.98 -8.15 -6.51
N VAL A 95 -4.91 -7.38 -5.95
CA VAL A 95 -4.83 -5.92 -5.97
C VAL A 95 -3.64 -5.44 -5.15
N LEU A 96 -3.49 -5.95 -3.92
CA LEU A 96 -2.40 -5.61 -3.02
C LEU A 96 -1.04 -5.92 -3.65
N TYR A 97 -0.91 -7.11 -4.25
CA TYR A 97 0.28 -7.50 -4.99
C TYR A 97 0.56 -6.57 -6.17
N LEU A 98 -0.43 -6.25 -7.00
CA LEU A 98 -0.25 -5.39 -8.18
C LEU A 98 0.11 -3.94 -7.81
N VAL A 99 -0.48 -3.40 -6.74
CA VAL A 99 -0.18 -2.06 -6.24
C VAL A 99 1.21 -2.04 -5.58
N GLY A 100 1.52 -3.03 -4.74
CA GLY A 100 2.84 -3.21 -4.14
C GLY A 100 3.94 -3.33 -5.20
N LEU A 101 3.72 -4.13 -6.24
CA LEU A 101 4.64 -4.28 -7.37
C LEU A 101 4.83 -2.96 -8.15
N ALA A 102 3.80 -2.12 -8.25
CA ALA A 102 3.90 -0.81 -8.89
C ALA A 102 4.80 0.12 -8.08
N TYR A 103 4.70 0.12 -6.76
CA TYR A 103 5.58 0.88 -5.87
C TYR A 103 7.00 0.32 -5.85
N HIS A 104 7.15 -1.00 -5.83
CA HIS A 104 8.43 -1.68 -6.00
C HIS A 104 9.10 -1.18 -7.30
N ARG A 105 8.42 -1.20 -8.45
CA ARG A 105 9.01 -0.67 -9.70
C ARG A 105 9.31 0.82 -9.64
N ALA A 106 8.42 1.61 -9.03
CA ALA A 106 8.59 3.05 -8.93
C ALA A 106 9.80 3.46 -8.08
N ALA A 107 10.14 2.68 -7.05
CA ALA A 107 11.29 2.92 -6.17
C ALA A 107 12.61 2.99 -6.94
N GLN A 108 12.74 2.27 -8.06
CA GLN A 108 13.91 2.32 -8.95
C GLN A 108 13.98 3.59 -9.81
N SER A 109 12.96 4.45 -9.76
CA SER A 109 12.92 5.64 -10.62
C SER A 109 13.96 6.68 -10.19
N PRO A 110 14.61 7.36 -11.16
CA PRO A 110 15.54 8.46 -10.86
C PRO A 110 14.91 9.59 -10.05
N LYS A 111 13.59 9.79 -10.18
CA LYS A 111 12.84 10.81 -9.44
C LYS A 111 12.89 10.56 -7.94
N LEU A 112 12.68 9.32 -7.49
CA LEU A 112 12.70 8.98 -6.07
C LEU A 112 14.13 8.86 -5.53
N ALA A 113 15.08 8.39 -6.34
CA ALA A 113 16.49 8.40 -5.98
C ALA A 113 17.01 9.82 -5.67
N ARG A 114 16.57 10.85 -6.43
CA ARG A 114 16.89 12.25 -6.15
C ARG A 114 16.31 12.78 -4.83
N LEU A 115 15.28 12.13 -4.29
CA LEU A 115 14.72 12.45 -2.97
C LEU A 115 15.43 11.70 -1.83
N GLY A 116 16.49 10.96 -2.14
CA GLY A 116 17.25 10.16 -1.17
C GLY A 116 16.67 8.77 -0.90
N LEU A 117 15.69 8.30 -1.69
CA LEU A 117 15.15 6.95 -1.53
C LEU A 117 16.19 5.91 -1.96
N VAL A 118 16.56 5.02 -1.05
CA VAL A 118 17.37 3.82 -1.32
C VAL A 118 16.40 2.69 -1.67
N PRO A 119 16.41 2.18 -2.92
CA PRO A 119 15.39 1.22 -3.37
C PRO A 119 15.36 -0.08 -2.55
N ASP A 120 16.51 -0.64 -2.20
CA ASP A 120 16.60 -1.93 -1.52
C ASP A 120 16.08 -1.86 -0.08
N ALA A 121 16.45 -0.81 0.66
CA ALA A 121 15.92 -0.55 1.99
C ALA A 121 14.39 -0.33 1.97
N PHE A 122 13.90 0.47 1.02
CA PHE A 122 12.46 0.68 0.83
C PHE A 122 11.71 -0.62 0.50
N ARG A 123 12.29 -1.47 -0.36
CA ARG A 123 11.72 -2.78 -0.70
C ARG A 123 11.62 -3.69 0.51
N ALA A 124 12.67 -3.72 1.34
CA ALA A 124 12.70 -4.55 2.53
C ALA A 124 11.58 -4.16 3.50
N GLY A 125 11.43 -2.85 3.79
CA GLY A 125 10.35 -2.36 4.66
C GLY A 125 8.95 -2.64 4.10
N LEU A 126 8.72 -2.37 2.81
CA LEU A 126 7.43 -2.66 2.16
C LEU A 126 7.13 -4.17 2.16
N SER A 127 8.13 -5.00 1.83
CA SER A 127 7.94 -6.45 1.76
C SER A 127 7.73 -7.07 3.13
N GLY A 128 8.37 -6.54 4.18
CA GLY A 128 8.19 -7.01 5.56
C GLY A 128 6.75 -6.89 6.03
N VAL A 129 6.12 -5.73 5.85
CA VAL A 129 4.71 -5.50 6.22
C VAL A 129 3.77 -6.41 5.42
N LEU A 130 3.95 -6.50 4.10
CA LEU A 130 3.08 -7.33 3.26
C LEU A 130 3.30 -8.83 3.49
N ALA A 131 4.53 -9.23 3.84
CA ALA A 131 4.85 -10.60 4.24
C ALA A 131 4.06 -11.01 5.50
N GLN A 132 3.99 -10.12 6.50
CA GLN A 132 3.20 -10.38 7.71
C GLN A 132 1.70 -10.57 7.40
N TYR A 133 1.14 -9.71 6.54
CA TYR A 133 -0.25 -9.85 6.08
C TYR A 133 -0.51 -11.22 5.44
N TRP A 134 0.42 -11.70 4.61
CA TRP A 134 0.34 -13.03 3.97
C TRP A 134 0.88 -14.18 4.82
N SER A 135 1.20 -13.94 6.10
CA SER A 135 1.76 -14.94 7.02
C SER A 135 3.04 -15.62 6.50
N LEU A 136 3.88 -14.87 5.78
CA LEU A 136 5.19 -15.31 5.31
C LEU A 136 6.25 -15.17 6.41
N PRO A 137 7.39 -15.87 6.30
CA PRO A 137 8.49 -15.73 7.25
C PRO A 137 9.00 -14.29 7.35
N GLU A 138 9.35 -13.84 8.55
CA GLU A 138 9.90 -12.49 8.81
C GLU A 138 11.20 -12.21 8.04
N THR A 139 11.88 -13.26 7.58
CA THR A 139 13.09 -13.15 6.73
C THR A 139 12.78 -12.80 5.27
N THR A 140 11.51 -12.69 4.91
CA THR A 140 11.08 -12.38 3.54
C THR A 140 11.29 -10.90 3.23
N THR A 141 12.38 -10.60 2.54
CA THR A 141 12.81 -9.22 2.24
C THR A 141 12.43 -8.75 0.83
N ASP A 142 12.06 -9.65 -0.07
CA ASP A 142 11.60 -9.28 -1.42
C ASP A 142 10.58 -10.29 -1.99
N ILE A 143 9.30 -9.95 -1.88
CA ILE A 143 8.16 -10.72 -2.43
C ILE A 143 7.89 -10.44 -3.91
N PHE A 144 8.54 -9.42 -4.48
CA PHE A 144 8.28 -8.92 -5.82
C PHE A 144 9.39 -9.25 -6.82
N ALA A 145 10.57 -9.65 -6.34
CA ALA A 145 11.66 -10.13 -7.18
C ALA A 145 11.29 -11.42 -7.92
N ALA A 146 11.58 -11.46 -9.22
CA ALA A 146 11.57 -12.67 -10.01
C ALA A 146 12.90 -13.40 -9.77
N GLY A 147 12.92 -14.35 -8.83
CA GLY A 147 14.10 -15.13 -8.46
C GLY A 147 13.74 -16.40 -7.66
N PRO A 148 14.72 -17.25 -7.31
CA PRO A 148 14.50 -18.57 -6.71
C PRO A 148 13.77 -18.53 -5.35
N SER A 149 13.62 -17.36 -4.72
CA SER A 149 12.75 -17.15 -3.55
C SER A 149 11.25 -17.36 -3.82
N ALA A 150 10.84 -17.48 -5.09
CA ALA A 150 9.48 -17.85 -5.48
C ALA A 150 9.06 -19.25 -4.97
N GLU A 151 10.01 -20.13 -4.61
CA GLU A 151 9.70 -21.46 -4.06
C GLU A 151 9.03 -21.42 -2.66
N VAL A 152 9.13 -20.31 -1.93
CA VAL A 152 8.57 -20.16 -0.57
C VAL A 152 7.26 -19.36 -0.56
N LEU A 153 6.85 -18.82 -1.71
CA LEU A 153 5.60 -18.08 -1.78
C LEU A 153 4.40 -19.05 -1.84
N PRO A 154 3.33 -18.78 -1.06
CA PRO A 154 2.06 -19.48 -1.19
C PRO A 154 1.63 -19.55 -2.65
N MET A 155 0.99 -20.67 -3.04
CA MET A 155 0.55 -20.95 -4.41
C MET A 155 -0.16 -19.75 -5.06
N GLN A 156 -0.95 -19.02 -4.27
CA GLN A 156 -1.66 -17.80 -4.67
C GLN A 156 -0.70 -16.68 -5.13
N LEU A 157 0.38 -16.40 -4.41
CA LEU A 157 1.36 -15.36 -4.76
C LEU A 157 2.23 -15.78 -5.95
N SER A 158 2.58 -17.06 -6.05
CA SER A 158 3.29 -17.62 -7.21
C SER A 158 2.47 -17.52 -8.50
N GLU A 159 1.15 -17.73 -8.42
CA GLU A 159 0.24 -17.48 -9.55
C GLU A 159 0.18 -16.00 -9.93
N LEU A 160 0.21 -15.09 -8.95
CA LEU A 160 0.20 -13.64 -9.19
C LEU A 160 1.50 -13.19 -9.89
N GLN A 161 2.64 -13.75 -9.50
CA GLN A 161 3.93 -13.55 -10.18
C GLN A 161 3.90 -14.04 -11.65
N GLY A 162 3.34 -15.22 -11.90
CA GLY A 162 3.27 -15.84 -13.24
C GLY A 162 2.34 -15.16 -14.24
N ARG A 163 1.41 -14.31 -13.79
CA ARG A 163 0.32 -13.72 -14.61
C ARG A 163 0.72 -12.49 -15.46
N GLY A 164 2.01 -12.17 -15.62
CA GLY A 164 2.48 -11.21 -16.65
C GLY A 164 2.33 -9.72 -16.31
N THR A 165 3.33 -8.95 -16.75
CA THR A 165 3.90 -7.75 -16.09
C THR A 165 3.42 -6.38 -16.61
N ALA A 166 2.23 -6.28 -17.22
CA ALA A 166 1.63 -4.98 -17.52
C ALA A 166 1.15 -4.32 -16.21
N GLY A 167 2.08 -3.70 -15.47
CA GLY A 167 1.89 -3.26 -14.09
C GLY A 167 1.07 -1.97 -13.98
N LEU A 168 0.45 -1.75 -12.81
CA LEU A 168 -0.01 -0.41 -12.44
C LEU A 168 1.22 0.52 -12.41
N SER A 169 1.05 1.79 -12.76
CA SER A 169 2.12 2.77 -12.66
C SER A 169 1.84 3.72 -11.51
N LEU A 170 2.90 4.15 -10.81
CA LEU A 170 2.77 5.14 -9.74
C LEU A 170 2.08 6.40 -10.24
N ALA A 171 2.45 6.89 -11.44
CA ALA A 171 1.82 8.06 -12.05
C ALA A 171 0.29 7.90 -12.19
N ALA A 172 -0.21 6.74 -12.59
CA ALA A 172 -1.66 6.52 -12.71
C ALA A 172 -2.37 6.53 -11.34
N MET A 173 -1.69 6.07 -10.30
CA MET A 173 -2.19 6.00 -8.91
C MET A 173 -2.12 7.35 -8.18
N THR A 174 -1.21 8.24 -8.57
CA THR A 174 -0.96 9.52 -7.88
C THR A 174 -1.35 10.76 -8.70
N SER A 175 -1.88 10.58 -9.92
CA SER A 175 -2.29 11.70 -10.78
C SER A 175 -3.62 12.29 -10.30
N PHE A 176 -3.52 13.37 -9.53
CA PHE A 176 -4.65 14.20 -9.09
C PHE A 176 -4.30 15.68 -9.29
N ASP A 177 -5.31 16.50 -9.54
CA ASP A 177 -5.15 17.96 -9.69
C ASP A 177 -4.98 18.68 -8.34
N ALA A 178 -5.50 18.08 -7.27
CA ALA A 178 -5.33 18.50 -5.87
C ALA A 178 -5.13 17.25 -4.99
N PRO A 179 -4.54 17.39 -3.78
CA PRO A 179 -4.39 16.26 -2.86
C PRO A 179 -5.76 15.61 -2.56
N PRO A 180 -5.98 14.33 -2.91
CA PRO A 180 -7.23 13.64 -2.62
C PRO A 180 -7.32 13.26 -1.15
N THR A 181 -8.54 13.01 -0.67
CA THR A 181 -8.74 12.26 0.58
C THR A 181 -8.35 10.80 0.38
N PHE A 182 -8.07 10.10 1.48
CA PHE A 182 -7.76 8.66 1.45
C PHE A 182 -8.86 7.84 0.78
N CYS A 183 -10.13 8.19 1.03
CA CYS A 183 -11.27 7.53 0.39
C CYS A 183 -11.29 7.74 -1.14
N GLN A 184 -11.05 8.96 -1.61
CA GLN A 184 -10.96 9.27 -3.04
C GLN A 184 -9.81 8.51 -3.71
N TRP A 185 -8.65 8.43 -3.04
CA TRP A 185 -7.52 7.67 -3.52
C TRP A 185 -7.81 6.16 -3.56
N THR A 186 -8.48 5.62 -2.54
CA THR A 186 -8.90 4.22 -2.51
C THR A 186 -9.86 3.88 -3.66
N LEU A 187 -10.86 4.73 -3.93
CA LEU A 187 -11.78 4.56 -5.05
C LEU A 187 -11.05 4.60 -6.41
N ARG A 188 -9.99 5.41 -6.53
CA ARG A 188 -9.13 5.45 -7.71
C ARG A 188 -8.41 4.11 -7.90
N LEU A 189 -7.82 3.55 -6.84
CA LEU A 189 -7.17 2.24 -6.87
C LEU A 189 -8.15 1.13 -7.29
N LYS A 190 -9.37 1.14 -6.72
CA LYS A 190 -10.46 0.23 -7.13
C LYS A 190 -10.78 0.33 -8.62
N THR A 191 -10.91 1.54 -9.14
CA THR A 191 -11.22 1.76 -10.57
C THR A 191 -10.09 1.25 -11.46
N LEU A 192 -8.84 1.46 -11.07
CA LEU A 192 -7.67 0.99 -11.83
C LEU A 192 -7.57 -0.54 -11.80
N ALA A 193 -7.87 -1.17 -10.67
CA ALA A 193 -7.93 -2.63 -10.53
C ALA A 193 -9.05 -3.24 -11.39
N ALA A 194 -10.27 -2.70 -11.32
CA ALA A 194 -11.43 -3.20 -12.08
C ALA A 194 -11.24 -3.12 -13.60
N ARG A 195 -10.65 -2.03 -14.11
CA ARG A 195 -10.34 -1.87 -15.56
C ARG A 195 -9.38 -2.95 -16.07
N ARG A 196 -8.55 -3.53 -15.20
CA ARG A 196 -7.64 -4.63 -15.55
C ARG A 196 -8.36 -5.96 -15.59
N GLN A 197 -9.26 -6.21 -14.64
CA GLN A 197 -10.09 -7.43 -14.64
C GLN A 197 -11.02 -7.48 -15.86
N GLY A 198 -11.68 -6.36 -16.20
CA GLY A 198 -12.58 -6.29 -17.36
C GLY A 198 -11.89 -6.44 -18.72
N ARG A 199 -10.57 -6.19 -18.82
CA ARG A 199 -9.79 -6.51 -20.03
C ARG A 199 -9.45 -7.98 -20.18
N ARG A 200 -9.66 -8.79 -19.14
CA ARG A 200 -9.36 -10.23 -19.10
C ARG A 200 -10.59 -11.13 -19.32
N SER A 201 -11.81 -10.60 -19.32
CA SER A 201 -13.00 -11.37 -19.67
C SER A 201 -13.04 -11.64 -21.19
N VAL A 202 -12.46 -12.76 -21.61
CA VAL A 202 -12.79 -13.44 -22.87
C VAL A 202 -14.28 -13.81 -22.80
N PRO A 203 -15.08 -13.67 -23.88
CA PRO A 203 -16.46 -14.12 -23.86
C PRO A 203 -16.47 -15.63 -23.57
N VAL A 204 -17.17 -16.01 -22.51
CA VAL A 204 -17.51 -17.42 -22.24
C VAL A 204 -18.18 -17.95 -23.51
N PRO A 205 -17.75 -19.08 -24.10
CA PRO A 205 -18.48 -19.66 -25.21
C PRO A 205 -19.85 -20.03 -24.67
N HIS A 206 -20.89 -19.31 -25.11
CA HIS A 206 -22.26 -19.71 -24.83
C HIS A 206 -22.42 -21.13 -25.40
N GLY A 207 -22.59 -22.09 -24.49
CA GLY A 207 -22.94 -23.45 -24.86
C GLY A 207 -24.25 -23.38 -25.65
N ASN A 208 -24.22 -23.84 -26.90
CA ASN A 208 -25.40 -24.01 -27.71
C ASN A 208 -26.32 -25.04 -27.03
N VAL A 209 -27.33 -24.57 -26.30
CA VAL A 209 -28.48 -25.40 -25.96
C VAL A 209 -29.45 -25.31 -27.13
N GLY A 210 -29.28 -26.20 -28.10
CA GLY A 210 -30.32 -26.51 -29.07
C GLY A 210 -31.46 -27.20 -28.33
N ILE A 211 -32.62 -26.56 -28.28
CA ILE A 211 -33.86 -27.21 -27.88
C ILE A 211 -34.38 -27.90 -29.13
N SER A 212 -34.37 -29.24 -29.13
CA SER A 212 -35.13 -30.08 -30.06
C SER A 212 -36.55 -30.27 -29.55
#